data_AF-W1TZM6-F1
#
_entry.id   AF-W1TZM6-F1
#
_cell.length_a   1.000
_cell.length_b   1.000
_cell.length_c   1.000
_cell.angle_alpha   90.00
_cell.angle_beta   90.00
_cell.angle_gamma   90.00
#
_symmetry.space_group_name_H-M   'P 1'
#
loop_
_entity.id
_entity.type
_entity.pdbx_description
1 polymer ?
#
loop_
_entity_poly.entity_id
_entity_poly.type
_entity_poly.pdbx_seq_one_letter_code
_entity_poly.pdbx_strand_id
1 'polypeptide(L)'
;MIKSLFGYIKEHKWLYLSIALVLLLYDFTMLIPTQVIQRLIDHLSHHTLTQQNLIRDVGLLALVTICNYLSAYYWHLKIFQSSIDYKFLMQRRAFEKLVAMRTPFYEKFRSGDILTHFSTDVEGMMEMAGYGIVILLYAGGMIAFVIPTMFFIS
;
A
#
# COMPACT_ATOMS: atom_id res chain seq x y z
N MET A 1 -17.26 -2.58 11.66
CA MET A 1 -16.07 -2.77 10.78
C MET A 1 -15.40 -1.46 10.40
N ILE A 2 -15.99 -0.61 9.56
CA ILE A 2 -15.30 0.60 9.05
C ILE A 2 -14.87 1.57 10.16
N LYS A 3 -15.73 1.82 11.17
CA LYS A 3 -15.38 2.69 12.31
C LYS A 3 -14.20 2.18 13.14
N SER A 4 -14.04 0.87 13.33
CA SER A 4 -12.91 0.33 14.11
C SER A 4 -11.60 0.44 13.33
N LEU A 5 -11.67 0.26 12.01
CA LEU A 5 -10.54 0.48 11.11
C LEU A 5 -10.08 1.94 11.13
N PHE A 6 -11.02 2.89 10.97
CA PHE A 6 -10.69 4.32 11.07
C PHE A 6 -10.14 4.72 12.45
N GLY A 7 -10.64 4.09 13.52
CA GLY A 7 -10.09 4.27 14.86
C GLY A 7 -8.62 3.85 14.94
N TYR A 8 -8.28 2.69 14.40
CA TYR A 8 -6.90 2.18 14.35
C TYR A 8 -5.97 3.04 13.49
N ILE A 9 -6.44 3.45 12.29
CA ILE A 9 -5.69 4.37 11.42
C ILE A 9 -5.42 5.70 12.14
N LYS A 10 -6.40 6.20 12.90
CA LYS A 10 -6.27 7.44 13.69
C LYS A 10 -5.27 7.31 14.85
N GLU A 11 -5.08 6.12 15.37
CA GLU A 11 -4.08 5.84 16.40
C GLU A 11 -2.66 5.75 15.79
N HIS A 12 -2.54 5.12 14.62
CA HIS A 12 -1.27 4.93 13.90
C HIS A 12 -1.02 5.96 12.77
N LYS A 13 -1.47 7.21 12.94
CA LYS A 13 -1.39 8.25 11.91
C LYS A 13 0.01 8.45 11.31
N TRP A 14 1.06 8.38 12.14
CA TRP A 14 2.43 8.58 11.69
C TRP A 14 2.91 7.49 10.73
N LEU A 15 2.46 6.24 10.93
CA LEU A 15 2.74 5.14 10.03
C LEU A 15 2.07 5.37 8.68
N TYR A 16 0.78 5.69 8.67
CA TYR A 16 0.04 5.98 7.44
C TYR A 16 0.53 7.25 6.72
N LEU A 17 0.99 8.27 7.47
CA LEU A 17 1.64 9.45 6.89
C LEU A 17 2.96 9.07 6.21
N SER A 18 3.78 8.21 6.83
CA SER A 18 5.04 7.74 6.23
C SER A 18 4.79 6.92 4.96
N ILE A 19 3.75 6.08 4.95
CA ILE A 19 3.33 5.31 3.77
C ILE A 19 2.89 6.27 2.66
N ALA A 20 2.06 7.27 2.98
CA ALA A 20 1.61 8.25 1.99
C ALA A 20 2.78 9.03 1.38
N LEU A 21 3.77 9.45 2.17
CA LEU A 21 4.94 10.16 1.68
C LEU A 21 5.81 9.28 0.77
N VAL A 22 6.03 8.02 1.14
CA VAL A 22 6.77 7.06 0.30
C VAL A 22 5.99 6.73 -0.98
N LEU A 23 4.66 6.69 -0.92
CA LEU A 23 3.81 6.47 -2.09
C LEU A 23 3.95 7.62 -3.10
N LEU A 24 3.98 8.87 -2.63
CA LEU A 24 4.22 10.03 -3.51
C LEU A 24 5.59 9.93 -4.21
N LEU A 25 6.62 9.49 -3.50
CA LEU A 25 7.94 9.28 -4.08
C LEU A 25 7.92 8.14 -5.11
N TYR A 26 7.22 7.05 -4.80
CA TYR A 26 7.02 5.94 -5.72
C TYR A 26 6.33 6.37 -7.02
N ASP A 27 5.24 7.12 -6.92
CA ASP A 27 4.48 7.65 -8.05
C ASP A 27 5.32 8.62 -8.90
N PHE A 28 6.12 9.47 -8.25
CA PHE A 28 7.04 10.36 -8.96
C PHE A 28 8.13 9.58 -9.72
N THR A 29 8.65 8.53 -9.11
CA THR A 29 9.70 7.69 -9.72
C THR A 29 9.18 6.94 -10.95
N MET A 30 7.87 6.64 -11.01
CA MET A 30 7.21 6.05 -12.17
C MET A 30 7.19 6.95 -13.41
N LEU A 31 7.35 8.27 -13.26
CA LEU A 31 7.38 9.24 -14.37
C LEU A 31 8.74 9.37 -15.04
N ILE A 32 9.81 8.96 -14.35
CA ILE A 32 11.16 9.13 -14.86
C ILE A 32 11.43 8.24 -16.08
N PRO A 33 11.04 6.94 -16.09
CA PRO A 33 11.26 6.08 -17.26
C PRO A 33 10.60 6.61 -18.53
N THR A 34 9.36 7.13 -18.45
CA THR A 34 8.65 7.66 -19.62
C THR A 34 9.39 8.87 -20.21
N GLN A 35 9.84 9.81 -19.38
CA GLN A 35 10.62 10.96 -19.82
C GLN A 35 12.00 10.59 -20.36
N VAL A 36 12.64 9.56 -19.80
CA VAL A 36 13.93 9.07 -20.32
C VAL A 36 13.74 8.42 -21.69
N ILE A 37 12.72 7.58 -21.84
CA ILE A 37 12.39 6.93 -23.12
C ILE A 37 12.09 7.98 -24.19
N GLN A 38 11.31 9.01 -23.88
CA GLN A 38 11.00 10.11 -24.81
C GLN A 38 12.28 10.82 -25.27
N ARG A 39 13.16 11.22 -24.35
CA ARG A 39 14.44 11.85 -24.68
C ARG A 39 15.36 10.97 -25.51
N LEU A 40 15.37 9.66 -25.25
CA LEU A 40 16.13 8.70 -26.04
C LEU A 40 15.60 8.60 -27.47
N ILE A 41 14.28 8.59 -27.66
CA ILE A 41 13.64 8.59 -28.98
C ILE A 41 13.97 9.89 -29.73
N ASP A 42 13.92 11.05 -29.07
CA ASP A 42 14.23 12.34 -29.68
C ASP A 42 15.70 12.41 -30.15
N HIS A 43 16.65 11.98 -29.31
CA HIS A 43 18.06 11.91 -29.70
C HIS A 43 18.32 10.93 -30.85
N LEU A 44 17.54 9.85 -30.94
CA LEU A 44 17.62 8.88 -32.04
C LEU A 44 17.10 9.49 -33.34
N SER A 45 15.97 10.20 -33.27
CA SER A 45 15.35 10.90 -34.40
C SER A 45 16.25 12.01 -34.96
N HIS A 46 16.91 12.76 -34.08
CA HIS A 46 17.83 13.84 -34.46
C HIS A 46 19.26 13.37 -34.81
N HIS A 47 19.55 12.06 -34.80
CA HIS A 47 20.88 11.49 -35.01
C HIS A 47 22.00 12.07 -34.11
N THR A 48 21.65 12.66 -32.97
CA THR A 48 22.60 13.28 -32.01
C THR A 48 22.98 12.34 -30.86
N LEU A 49 22.59 11.07 -30.95
CA LEU A 49 22.76 10.08 -29.91
C LEU A 49 24.25 9.77 -29.67
N THR A 50 24.78 10.35 -28.59
CA THR A 50 26.16 10.15 -28.16
C THR A 50 26.23 9.01 -27.14
N GLN A 51 27.27 8.17 -27.21
CA GLN A 51 27.48 7.05 -26.28
C GLN A 51 27.44 7.48 -24.80
N GLN A 52 27.93 8.69 -24.50
CA GLN A 52 27.92 9.27 -23.15
C GLN A 52 26.49 9.54 -22.63
N ASN A 53 25.59 10.04 -23.48
CA ASN A 53 24.20 10.29 -23.11
C ASN A 53 23.46 8.98 -22.85
N LEU A 54 23.70 7.97 -23.69
CA LEU A 54 23.10 6.65 -23.55
C LEU A 54 23.48 5.98 -22.22
N ILE A 55 24.77 5.98 -21.86
CA ILE A 55 25.24 5.40 -20.59
C ILE A 55 24.63 6.14 -19.38
N ARG A 56 24.52 7.48 -19.46
CA ARG A 56 23.90 8.28 -18.40
C ARG A 56 22.41 7.96 -18.24
N ASP A 57 21.67 7.85 -19.33
CA ASP A 57 20.24 7.58 -19.31
C ASP A 57 19.95 6.15 -18.82
N VAL A 58 20.73 5.15 -19.26
CA VAL A 58 20.63 3.77 -18.76
C VAL A 58 20.99 3.68 -17.27
N GLY A 59 22.06 4.38 -16.84
CA GLY A 59 22.44 4.43 -15.42
C GLY A 59 21.37 5.08 -14.56
N LEU A 60 20.72 6.14 -15.07
CA LEU A 60 19.60 6.79 -14.39
C LEU A 60 18.38 5.88 -14.31
N LEU A 61 18.03 5.15 -15.37
CA LEU A 61 16.96 4.15 -15.34
C LEU A 61 17.22 3.05 -14.30
N ALA A 62 18.45 2.51 -14.25
CA ALA A 62 18.81 1.48 -13.27
C ALA A 62 18.65 1.98 -11.83
N LEU A 63 19.12 3.20 -11.54
CA LEU A 63 18.99 3.81 -10.21
C LEU A 63 17.52 4.03 -9.84
N VAL A 64 16.73 4.57 -10.77
CA VAL A 64 15.29 4.81 -10.61
C VAL A 64 14.54 3.51 -10.34
N THR A 65 14.84 2.43 -11.08
CA THR A 65 14.24 1.11 -10.85
C THR A 65 14.54 0.59 -9.44
N ILE A 66 15.77 0.73 -8.96
CA ILE A 66 16.15 0.30 -7.60
C ILE A 66 15.40 1.12 -6.55
N CYS A 67 15.37 2.45 -6.68
CA CYS A 67 14.65 3.34 -5.77
C CYS A 67 13.15 3.04 -5.76
N ASN A 68 12.56 2.78 -6.92
CA ASN A 68 11.15 2.43 -7.05
C ASN A 68 10.85 1.11 -6.35
N TYR A 69 11.69 0.07 -6.56
CA TYR A 69 11.53 -1.23 -5.92
C TYR A 69 11.64 -1.15 -4.39
N LEU A 70 12.62 -0.41 -3.85
CA LEU A 70 12.78 -0.23 -2.41
C LEU A 70 11.58 0.50 -1.80
N SER A 71 11.08 1.53 -2.49
CA SER A 71 9.88 2.26 -2.08
C SER A 71 8.67 1.32 -2.07
N ALA A 72 8.50 0.55 -3.16
CA ALA A 72 7.44 -0.44 -3.31
C ALA A 72 7.43 -1.46 -2.18
N TYR A 73 8.61 -2.01 -1.89
CA TYR A 73 8.80 -2.95 -0.81
C TYR A 73 8.45 -2.34 0.56
N TYR A 74 8.94 -1.13 0.84
CA TYR A 74 8.70 -0.46 2.12
C TYR A 74 7.21 -0.23 2.38
N TRP A 75 6.49 0.36 1.43
CA TRP A 75 5.08 0.69 1.66
C TRP A 75 4.20 -0.55 1.74
N HIS A 76 4.45 -1.58 0.92
CA HIS A 76 3.75 -2.87 1.03
C HIS A 76 3.98 -3.51 2.39
N LEU A 77 5.25 -3.63 2.81
CA LEU A 77 5.61 -4.26 4.08
C LEU A 77 4.93 -3.54 5.24
N LYS A 78 4.92 -2.21 5.26
CA LYS A 78 4.30 -1.44 6.35
C LYS A 78 2.78 -1.57 6.40
N ILE A 79 2.10 -1.63 5.25
CA ILE A 79 0.65 -1.84 5.23
C ILE A 79 0.29 -3.24 5.75
N PHE A 80 0.96 -4.29 5.26
CA PHE A 80 0.66 -5.66 5.67
C PHE A 80 1.10 -5.95 7.12
N GLN A 81 2.20 -5.38 7.58
CA GLN A 81 2.58 -5.45 8.99
C GLN A 81 1.48 -4.82 9.86
N SER A 82 1.01 -3.63 9.49
CA SER A 82 -0.06 -2.93 10.19
C SER A 82 -1.40 -3.68 10.17
N SER A 83 -1.73 -4.40 9.08
CA SER A 83 -2.96 -5.19 9.02
C SER A 83 -2.89 -6.42 9.93
N ILE A 84 -1.74 -7.11 10.00
CA ILE A 84 -1.53 -8.23 10.91
C ILE A 84 -1.61 -7.78 12.36
N ASP A 85 -0.99 -6.65 12.71
CA ASP A 85 -1.07 -6.06 14.05
C ASP A 85 -2.54 -5.73 14.42
N TYR A 86 -3.31 -5.19 13.47
CA TYR A 86 -4.73 -4.94 13.65
C TYR A 86 -5.53 -6.22 13.89
N LYS A 87 -5.26 -7.30 13.13
CA LYS A 87 -5.87 -8.63 13.35
C LYS A 87 -5.60 -9.12 14.76
N PHE A 88 -4.33 -9.08 15.19
CA PHE A 88 -3.93 -9.51 16.53
C PHE A 88 -4.67 -8.72 17.62
N LEU A 89 -4.76 -7.40 17.48
CA LEU A 89 -5.47 -6.55 18.42
C LEU A 89 -6.97 -6.87 18.50
N MET A 90 -7.62 -7.14 17.36
CA MET A 90 -9.03 -7.52 17.32
C MET A 90 -9.27 -8.89 17.96
N GLN A 91 -8.44 -9.89 17.62
CA GLN A 91 -8.54 -11.23 18.21
C GLN A 91 -8.29 -11.18 19.72
N ARG A 92 -7.29 -10.43 20.18
CA ARG A 92 -7.03 -10.26 21.61
C ARG A 92 -8.22 -9.68 22.36
N ARG A 93 -8.81 -8.59 21.85
CA ARG A 93 -10.00 -7.96 22.47
C ARG A 93 -11.21 -8.89 22.47
N ALA A 94 -11.41 -9.64 21.38
CA ALA A 94 -12.48 -10.63 21.30
C ALA A 94 -12.27 -11.76 22.31
N PHE A 95 -11.05 -12.26 22.43
CA PHE A 95 -10.69 -13.32 23.39
C PHE A 95 -10.90 -12.87 24.84
N GLU A 96 -10.38 -11.70 25.22
CA GLU A 96 -10.57 -11.12 26.57
C GLU A 96 -12.07 -11.00 26.90
N LYS A 97 -12.90 -10.60 25.93
CA LYS A 97 -14.34 -10.48 26.12
C LYS A 97 -15.05 -11.84 26.20
N LEU A 98 -14.63 -12.83 25.43
CA LEU A 98 -15.16 -14.18 25.50
C LEU A 98 -14.90 -14.76 26.89
N VAL A 99 -13.66 -14.74 27.37
CA VAL A 99 -13.30 -15.27 28.70
C VAL A 99 -14.09 -14.61 29.84
N ALA A 100 -14.46 -13.33 29.71
CA ALA A 100 -15.25 -12.61 30.70
C ALA A 100 -16.78 -12.89 30.65
N MET A 101 -17.28 -13.65 29.67
CA MET A 101 -18.72 -13.91 29.52
C MET A 101 -19.21 -15.01 30.48
N ARG A 102 -20.47 -14.88 30.91
CA ARG A 102 -21.14 -15.85 31.78
C ARG A 102 -21.62 -17.08 30.99
N THR A 103 -21.76 -18.22 31.65
CA THR A 103 -22.25 -19.49 31.09
C THR A 103 -23.49 -19.40 30.20
N PRO A 104 -24.53 -18.60 30.52
CA PRO A 104 -25.72 -18.49 29.65
C PRO A 104 -25.43 -17.98 28.24
N PHE A 105 -24.32 -17.26 28.03
CA PHE A 105 -23.88 -16.87 26.69
C PHE A 105 -23.47 -18.09 25.87
N TYR A 106 -22.70 -19.00 26.45
CA TYR A 106 -22.20 -20.22 25.80
C TYR A 106 -23.29 -21.28 25.61
N GLU A 107 -24.35 -21.24 26.41
CA GLU A 107 -25.54 -22.06 26.19
C GLU A 107 -26.37 -21.55 25.00
N LYS A 108 -26.39 -20.23 24.79
CA LYS A 108 -27.18 -19.58 23.73
C LYS A 108 -26.49 -19.58 22.37
N PHE A 109 -25.17 -19.38 22.34
CA PHE A 109 -24.40 -19.27 21.09
C PHE A 109 -23.51 -20.50 20.89
N ARG A 110 -23.55 -21.10 19.70
CA ARG A 110 -22.73 -22.27 19.39
C ARG A 110 -21.26 -21.89 19.29
N SER A 111 -20.38 -22.77 19.78
CA SER A 111 -18.93 -22.57 19.70
C SER A 111 -18.42 -22.34 18.28
N GLY A 112 -19.04 -22.97 17.27
CA GLY A 112 -18.70 -22.77 15.86
C GLY A 112 -19.01 -21.36 15.35
N ASP A 113 -20.14 -20.78 15.78
CA ASP A 113 -20.53 -19.42 15.39
C ASP A 113 -19.57 -18.40 16.01
N ILE A 114 -19.22 -18.62 17.29
CA ILE A 114 -18.22 -17.81 18.01
C ILE A 114 -16.86 -17.87 17.31
N LEU A 115 -16.42 -19.07 16.92
CA LEU A 115 -15.14 -19.26 16.24
C LEU A 115 -15.13 -18.57 14.87
N THR A 116 -16.25 -18.60 14.14
CA THR A 116 -16.37 -17.95 12.82
C THR A 116 -16.22 -16.43 12.95
N HIS A 117 -16.90 -15.82 13.92
CA HIS A 117 -16.75 -14.38 14.19
C HIS A 117 -15.35 -14.02 14.72
N PHE A 118 -14.65 -14.93 15.39
CA PHE A 118 -13.30 -14.71 15.89
C PHE A 118 -12.20 -14.88 14.82
N SER A 119 -12.43 -15.76 13.84
CA SER A 119 -11.45 -16.10 12.80
C SER A 119 -11.80 -15.44 11.48
N THR A 120 -12.84 -15.93 10.80
CA THR A 120 -13.25 -15.49 9.45
C THR A 120 -13.57 -14.01 9.39
N ASP A 121 -14.37 -13.48 10.30
CA ASP A 121 -14.75 -12.06 10.26
C ASP A 121 -13.56 -11.15 10.54
N VAL A 122 -12.70 -11.53 11.49
CA VAL A 122 -11.49 -10.76 11.79
C VAL A 122 -10.48 -10.84 10.65
N GLU A 123 -10.39 -11.98 9.96
CA GLU A 123 -9.59 -12.14 8.74
C GLU A 123 -10.09 -11.20 7.63
N GLY A 124 -11.40 -11.18 7.36
CA GLY A 124 -11.98 -10.27 6.38
C GLY A 124 -11.73 -8.79 6.74
N MET A 125 -11.73 -8.46 8.04
CA MET A 125 -11.35 -7.13 8.51
C MET A 125 -9.86 -6.82 8.30
N MET A 126 -8.97 -7.80 8.47
CA MET A 126 -7.54 -7.69 8.18
C MET A 126 -7.30 -7.47 6.69
N GLU A 127 -7.93 -8.26 5.83
CA GLU A 127 -7.80 -8.14 4.38
C GLU A 127 -8.28 -6.78 3.89
N MET A 128 -9.41 -6.29 4.43
CA MET A 128 -9.91 -4.94 4.15
C MET A 128 -8.90 -3.86 4.61
N ALA A 129 -8.25 -4.05 5.76
CA ALA A 129 -7.22 -3.13 6.27
C ALA A 129 -5.93 -3.16 5.45
N GLY A 130 -5.56 -4.33 4.91
CA GLY A 130 -4.39 -4.50 4.05
C GLY A 130 -4.71 -4.10 2.61
N TYR A 131 -5.26 -5.05 1.85
CA TYR A 131 -5.55 -4.89 0.41
C TYR A 131 -6.49 -3.72 0.12
N GLY A 132 -7.50 -3.48 0.96
CA GLY A 132 -8.40 -2.34 0.75
C GLY A 132 -7.69 -0.99 0.78
N ILE A 133 -6.75 -0.81 1.72
CA ILE A 133 -5.92 0.41 1.80
C ILE A 133 -4.93 0.46 0.64
N VAL A 134 -4.30 -0.65 0.28
CA VAL A 134 -3.40 -0.74 -0.89
C VAL A 134 -4.11 -0.25 -2.16
N ILE A 135 -5.32 -0.76 -2.43
CA ILE A 135 -6.08 -0.41 -3.63
C ILE A 135 -6.45 1.08 -3.62
N LEU A 136 -6.93 1.60 -2.49
CA LEU A 136 -7.30 3.01 -2.38
C LEU A 136 -6.11 3.94 -2.60
N LEU A 137 -4.97 3.63 -2.00
CA LEU A 137 -3.75 4.42 -2.15
C LEU A 137 -3.21 4.33 -3.56
N TYR A 138 -3.10 3.13 -4.13
CA TYR A 138 -2.56 2.92 -5.47
C TYR A 138 -3.44 3.54 -6.55
N ALA A 139 -4.75 3.27 -6.53
CA ALA A 139 -5.68 3.84 -7.50
C ALA A 139 -5.80 5.37 -7.33
N GLY A 140 -5.80 5.85 -6.09
CA GLY A 140 -5.79 7.27 -5.79
C GLY A 140 -4.55 7.98 -6.32
N GLY A 141 -3.37 7.40 -6.11
CA GLY A 141 -2.10 7.93 -6.63
C GLY A 141 -2.06 7.95 -8.15
N MET A 142 -2.49 6.86 -8.79
CA MET A 142 -2.56 6.77 -10.25
C MET A 142 -3.49 7.84 -10.85
N ILE A 143 -4.68 8.02 -10.30
CA ILE A 143 -5.66 9.01 -10.79
C ILE A 143 -5.21 10.45 -10.50
N ALA A 144 -4.62 10.71 -9.33
CA ALA A 144 -4.27 12.06 -8.90
C ALA A 144 -2.96 12.56 -9.51
N PHE A 145 -1.96 11.69 -9.71
CA PHE A 145 -0.62 12.08 -10.11
C PHE A 145 -0.25 11.56 -11.50
N VAL A 146 -0.39 10.25 -11.75
CA VAL A 146 0.11 9.63 -12.99
C VAL A 146 -0.70 10.07 -14.20
N ILE A 147 -2.03 10.01 -14.14
CA ILE A 147 -2.88 10.38 -15.29
C ILE A 147 -2.69 11.85 -15.69
N PRO A 148 -2.79 12.84 -14.78
CA PRO A 148 -2.61 14.25 -15.15
C PRO A 148 -1.23 14.52 -15.74
N THR A 149 -0.18 13.97 -15.14
CA THR A 149 1.19 14.18 -15.63
C THR A 149 1.41 13.59 -17.02
N MET A 150 0.78 12.45 -17.35
CA MET A 150 0.80 11.93 -18.73
C MET A 150 0.13 12.88 -19.73
N PHE A 151 -0.98 13.52 -19.35
CA PHE A 151 -1.62 14.54 -20.20
C PHE A 151 -0.78 15.80 -20.41
N PHE A 152 0.05 16.19 -19.43
CA PHE A 152 0.95 17.34 -19.55
C PHE A 152 2.26 17.05 -20.29
N ILE A 153 2.69 15.79 -20.36
CA ILE A 153 3.93 15.36 -21.03
C ILE A 153 3.68 15.01 -22.52
N SER A 154 2.43 14.72 -22.90
CA SER A 154 2.00 14.58 -24.30
C SER A 154 1.86 15.93 -25.00
#